data_AF-A0A5N6U5K0-F1
#
_entry.id   AF-A0A5N6U5K0-F1
#
_cell.length_a   1.000
_cell.length_b   1.000
_cell.length_c   1.000
_cell.angle_alpha   90.00
_cell.angle_beta   90.00
_cell.angle_gamma   90.00
#
_symmetry.space_group_name_H-M   'P 1'
#
loop_
_entity.id
_entity.type
_entity.pdbx_description
1 polymer ?
#
loop_
_entity_poly.entity_id
_entity_poly.type
_entity_poly.pdbx_seq_one_letter_code
_entity_poly.pdbx_strand_id
1 'polypeptide(L)'
;MSDHVDIQTAKRFFPLFVSYVIDWVFIVGIALIGYGFHKVTPNHFPFSLTDASISLPYTEHETVSTAVLVVVALIAPAVVIVAVAVVLIPGSVGVSRSRAWMLKIWEWNAGWLGLALAVAGAFMATEGLKDLYGKPRPDMLARCDPDLSDVGAYAVGGLGGLYEGAPTMVSWEICRNRGDKRLKMDGFVSFPSGHSSFAFAGLTYLSLWLCSKFSIGFPYLAHSPVALDLQGQKREYIRNQGAAPPVYMVLCAFVPTAVAFFISASRWFDYRHHGFDIIFGSVMGIAFAWASFRLYHLPIMRGAGWAWGARSRHHAFFKAIGLPSHIGGDNWSNVHDWTHATETTHQNIDLESAPRNLTD
;
A
#
# COMPACT_ATOMS: atom_id res chain seq x y z
N MET A 1 -5.72 -45.44 -0.53
CA MET A 1 -5.19 -45.06 -1.86
C MET A 1 -4.02 -44.14 -1.58
N SER A 2 -2.81 -44.67 -1.77
CA SER A 2 -1.56 -44.09 -1.29
C SER A 2 -1.24 -42.79 -2.02
N ASP A 3 -1.16 -41.67 -1.29
CA ASP A 3 -0.68 -40.38 -1.77
C ASP A 3 0.85 -40.44 -1.99
N HIS A 4 1.30 -41.16 -3.01
CA HIS A 4 2.66 -40.98 -3.51
C HIS A 4 2.71 -39.67 -4.30
N VAL A 5 3.17 -38.61 -3.64
CA VAL A 5 3.59 -37.38 -4.32
C VAL A 5 4.67 -37.77 -5.32
N ASP A 6 4.34 -37.71 -6.60
CA ASP A 6 5.26 -38.04 -7.68
C ASP A 6 6.51 -37.13 -7.61
N ILE A 7 7.68 -37.77 -7.45
CA ILE A 7 8.99 -37.12 -7.31
C ILE A 7 9.29 -36.24 -8.53
N GLN A 8 8.80 -36.59 -9.73
CA GLN A 8 8.98 -35.76 -10.92
C GLN A 8 8.17 -34.47 -10.84
N THR A 9 6.94 -34.55 -10.34
CA THR A 9 6.08 -33.39 -10.10
C THR A 9 6.69 -32.46 -9.03
N ALA A 10 7.21 -33.01 -7.93
CA ALA A 10 7.89 -32.23 -6.89
C ALA A 10 9.14 -31.49 -7.42
N LYS A 11 9.95 -32.16 -8.26
CA LYS A 11 11.14 -31.54 -8.90
C LYS A 11 10.79 -30.37 -9.82
N ARG A 12 9.59 -30.35 -10.41
CA ARG A 12 9.14 -29.27 -11.31
C ARG A 12 8.70 -28.01 -10.56
N PHE A 13 8.10 -28.16 -9.37
CA PHE A 13 7.65 -27.03 -8.56
C PHE A 13 8.71 -26.49 -7.59
N PHE A 14 9.76 -27.27 -7.32
CA PHE A 14 10.82 -26.89 -6.39
C PHE A 14 11.52 -25.55 -6.75
N PRO A 15 11.92 -25.28 -8.02
CA PRO A 15 12.52 -23.99 -8.38
C PRO A 15 11.59 -22.79 -8.14
N LEU A 16 10.29 -22.97 -8.42
CA LEU A 16 9.28 -21.92 -8.19
C LEU A 16 9.13 -21.62 -6.70
N PHE A 17 9.07 -22.66 -5.87
CA PHE A 17 9.02 -22.50 -4.41
C PHE A 17 10.26 -21.76 -3.88
N VAL A 18 11.46 -22.18 -4.32
CA VAL A 18 12.72 -21.53 -3.94
C VAL A 18 12.74 -20.05 -4.34
N SER A 19 12.24 -19.71 -5.53
CA SER A 19 12.12 -18.30 -5.97
C SER A 19 11.32 -17.46 -4.97
N TYR A 20 10.15 -17.92 -4.53
CA TYR A 20 9.34 -17.18 -3.57
C TYR A 20 9.97 -17.11 -2.17
N VAL A 21 10.68 -18.15 -1.74
CA VAL A 21 11.45 -18.11 -0.48
C VAL A 21 12.52 -17.04 -0.54
N ILE A 22 13.22 -16.91 -1.68
CA ILE A 22 14.22 -15.86 -1.90
C ILE A 22 13.58 -14.47 -1.79
N ASP A 23 12.42 -14.25 -2.42
CA ASP A 23 11.69 -12.98 -2.31
C ASP A 23 11.39 -12.60 -0.85
N TRP A 24 10.89 -13.56 -0.06
CA TRP A 24 10.61 -13.36 1.37
C TRP A 24 11.89 -13.05 2.16
N VAL A 25 13.01 -13.72 1.87
CA VAL A 25 14.30 -13.44 2.51
C VAL A 25 14.73 -12.00 2.24
N PHE A 26 14.61 -11.51 1.00
CA PHE A 26 14.94 -10.12 0.69
C PHE A 26 14.01 -9.11 1.37
N ILE A 27 12.70 -9.38 1.42
CA ILE A 27 11.73 -8.51 2.12
C ILE A 27 12.06 -8.44 3.63
N VAL A 28 12.35 -9.58 4.25
CA VAL A 28 12.78 -9.63 5.65
C VAL A 28 14.11 -8.89 5.82
N GLY A 29 15.05 -9.05 4.89
CA GLY A 29 16.31 -8.30 4.88
C GLY A 29 16.10 -6.78 4.87
N ILE A 30 15.22 -6.27 4.01
CA ILE A 30 14.85 -4.84 3.97
C ILE A 30 14.29 -4.38 5.31
N ALA A 31 13.38 -5.16 5.91
CA ALA A 31 12.81 -4.84 7.22
C ALA A 31 13.87 -4.84 8.34
N LEU A 32 14.82 -5.78 8.32
CA LEU A 32 15.93 -5.84 9.27
C LEU A 32 16.90 -4.67 9.12
N ILE A 33 17.17 -4.21 7.89
CA ILE A 33 17.94 -3.00 7.63
C ILE A 33 17.23 -1.78 8.25
N GLY A 34 15.93 -1.65 8.03
CA GLY A 34 15.13 -0.59 8.67
C GLY A 34 15.16 -0.65 10.20
N TYR A 35 15.14 -1.85 10.79
CA TYR A 35 15.28 -2.03 12.23
C TYR A 35 16.68 -1.63 12.71
N GLY A 36 17.71 -1.88 11.90
CA GLY A 36 19.08 -1.39 12.14
C GLY A 36 19.12 0.13 12.24
N PHE A 37 18.55 0.85 11.26
CA PHE A 37 18.45 2.32 11.28
C PHE A 37 17.73 2.84 12.51
N HIS A 38 16.59 2.26 12.89
CA HIS A 38 15.87 2.66 14.12
C HIS A 38 16.72 2.60 15.42
N LYS A 39 17.82 1.84 15.45
CA LYS A 39 18.70 1.76 16.63
C LYS A 39 19.85 2.76 16.60
N VAL A 40 20.12 3.38 15.46
CA VAL A 40 21.17 4.37 15.29
C VAL A 40 20.73 5.68 15.95
N THR A 41 21.68 6.41 16.53
CA THR A 41 21.42 7.76 17.02
C THR A 41 21.26 8.70 15.83
N PRO A 42 20.14 9.43 15.72
CA PRO A 42 19.93 10.33 14.59
C PRO A 42 20.92 11.48 14.61
N ASN A 43 21.11 12.12 13.45
CA ASN A 43 21.81 13.39 13.39
C ASN A 43 21.11 14.44 14.28
N HIS A 44 21.87 15.32 14.93
CA HIS A 44 21.31 16.37 15.79
C HIS A 44 21.45 17.72 15.10
N PHE A 45 20.43 18.10 14.32
CA PHE A 45 20.46 19.35 13.56
C PHE A 45 20.41 20.56 14.51
N PRO A 46 21.27 21.59 14.33
CA PRO A 46 21.23 22.80 15.13
C PRO A 46 19.87 23.49 15.05
N PHE A 47 19.40 24.08 16.15
CA PHE A 47 18.08 24.71 16.23
C PHE A 47 18.16 26.05 16.94
N SER A 48 17.11 26.87 16.84
CA SER A 48 17.04 28.15 17.55
C SER A 48 16.09 28.06 18.73
N LEU A 49 16.49 28.61 19.89
CA LEU A 49 15.64 28.64 21.09
C LEU A 49 14.39 29.51 20.92
N THR A 50 14.38 30.43 19.97
CA THR A 50 13.27 31.34 19.68
C THR A 50 12.32 30.80 18.61
N ASP A 51 12.55 29.59 18.10
CA ASP A 51 11.70 28.99 17.06
C ASP A 51 10.40 28.45 17.67
N ALA A 52 9.29 29.11 17.31
CA ALA A 52 7.96 28.73 17.78
C ALA A 52 7.55 27.32 17.32
N SER A 53 8.05 26.84 16.18
CA SER A 53 7.66 25.54 15.61
C SER A 53 8.11 24.34 16.44
N ILE A 54 9.14 24.51 17.28
CA ILE A 54 9.72 23.47 18.15
C ILE A 54 9.47 23.70 19.66
N SER A 55 8.60 24.67 19.97
CA SER A 55 8.28 25.12 21.33
C SER A 55 7.00 24.54 21.92
N LEU A 56 6.40 23.54 21.24
CA LEU A 56 5.14 22.93 21.67
C LEU A 56 5.35 22.01 22.89
N PRO A 57 4.30 21.78 23.70
CA PRO A 57 4.40 20.92 24.88
C PRO A 57 4.63 19.45 24.51
N TYR A 58 5.32 18.73 25.38
CA TYR A 58 5.53 17.29 25.24
C TYR A 58 4.26 16.51 25.56
N THR A 59 3.81 15.69 24.60
CA THR A 59 2.65 14.80 24.77
C THR A 59 3.11 13.40 25.19
N GLU A 60 2.86 13.02 26.46
CA GLU A 60 3.26 11.72 27.01
C GLU A 60 2.54 10.54 26.33
N HIS A 61 1.22 10.68 26.14
CA HIS A 61 0.37 9.65 25.54
C HIS A 61 0.02 10.02 24.11
N GLU A 62 0.56 9.25 23.17
CA GLU A 62 0.20 9.39 21.76
C GLU A 62 -1.16 8.72 21.50
N THR A 63 -1.99 9.37 20.66
CA THR A 63 -3.35 8.90 20.36
C THR A 63 -3.34 7.56 19.63
N VAL A 64 -2.41 7.40 18.68
CA VAL A 64 -2.14 6.13 18.01
C VAL A 64 -0.75 5.68 18.42
N SER A 65 -0.66 4.52 19.08
CA SER A 65 0.63 3.94 19.44
C SER A 65 1.25 3.17 18.27
N THR A 66 2.57 3.01 18.29
CA THR A 66 3.28 2.17 17.30
C THR A 66 2.70 0.74 17.22
N ALA A 67 2.25 0.18 18.34
CA ALA A 67 1.63 -1.15 18.35
C ALA A 67 0.28 -1.16 17.61
N VAL A 68 -0.57 -0.16 17.85
CA VAL A 68 -1.85 0.00 17.14
C VAL A 68 -1.62 0.20 15.65
N LEU A 69 -0.61 0.99 15.27
CA LEU A 69 -0.21 1.16 13.87
C LEU A 69 0.13 -0.17 13.20
N VAL A 70 0.97 -1.01 13.82
CA VAL A 70 1.35 -2.31 13.24
C VAL A 70 0.12 -3.22 13.10
N VAL A 71 -0.75 -3.26 14.11
CA VAL A 71 -1.98 -4.05 14.03
C VAL A 71 -2.88 -3.57 12.90
N VAL A 72 -3.11 -2.26 12.79
CA VAL A 72 -4.07 -1.69 11.83
C VAL A 72 -3.53 -1.63 10.41
N ALA A 73 -2.24 -1.34 10.21
CA ALA A 73 -1.65 -1.11 8.89
C ALA A 73 -0.91 -2.34 8.32
N LEU A 74 -0.64 -3.38 9.12
CA LEU A 74 0.00 -4.60 8.63
C LEU A 74 -0.84 -5.84 8.91
N ILE A 75 -1.18 -6.11 10.17
CA ILE A 75 -1.86 -7.36 10.56
C ILE A 75 -3.29 -7.40 10.01
N ALA A 76 -4.08 -6.34 10.21
CA ALA A 76 -5.45 -6.29 9.71
C ALA A 76 -5.52 -6.41 8.18
N PRO A 77 -4.70 -5.70 7.38
CA PRO A 77 -4.61 -5.93 5.94
C PRO A 77 -4.24 -7.36 5.56
N ALA A 78 -3.26 -7.97 6.23
CA ALA A 78 -2.86 -9.35 5.97
C ALA A 78 -4.02 -10.33 6.21
N VAL A 79 -4.79 -10.15 7.28
CA VAL A 79 -5.99 -10.94 7.60
C VAL A 79 -7.10 -10.72 6.56
N VAL A 80 -7.37 -9.47 6.17
CA VAL A 80 -8.38 -9.14 5.16
C VAL A 80 -8.04 -9.77 3.81
N ILE A 81 -6.77 -9.75 3.40
CA ILE A 81 -6.31 -10.38 2.15
C ILE A 81 -6.62 -11.88 2.17
N VAL A 82 -6.28 -12.58 3.25
CA VAL A 82 -6.56 -14.02 3.40
C VAL A 82 -8.06 -14.29 3.39
N ALA A 83 -8.83 -13.54 4.19
CA ALA A 83 -10.27 -13.72 4.29
C ALA A 83 -10.96 -13.53 2.92
N VAL A 84 -10.60 -12.48 2.19
CA VAL A 84 -11.14 -12.21 0.86
C VAL A 84 -10.69 -13.26 -0.16
N ALA A 85 -9.43 -13.69 -0.14
CA ALA A 85 -8.95 -14.75 -1.03
C ALA A 85 -9.67 -16.10 -0.79
N VAL A 86 -9.91 -16.44 0.47
CA VAL A 86 -10.59 -17.70 0.83
C VAL A 86 -12.09 -17.63 0.53
N VAL A 87 -12.77 -16.51 0.82
CA VAL A 87 -14.23 -16.40 0.68
C VAL A 87 -14.67 -16.05 -0.75
N LEU A 88 -14.02 -15.06 -1.38
CA LEU A 88 -14.53 -14.47 -2.62
C LEU A 88 -14.01 -15.11 -3.90
N ILE A 89 -12.96 -15.94 -3.84
CA ILE A 89 -12.44 -16.69 -4.99
C ILE A 89 -13.19 -18.03 -5.11
N PRO A 90 -14.26 -18.16 -5.92
CA PRO A 90 -14.80 -19.45 -6.27
C PRO A 90 -13.75 -20.30 -6.97
N GLY A 91 -13.69 -21.58 -6.63
CA GLY A 91 -13.19 -22.55 -7.61
C GLY A 91 -14.10 -22.43 -8.82
N SER A 92 -13.57 -21.94 -9.94
CA SER A 92 -14.31 -21.82 -11.20
C SER A 92 -15.20 -23.04 -11.42
N VAL A 93 -16.45 -22.83 -11.86
CA VAL A 93 -17.38 -23.92 -12.18
C VAL A 93 -16.68 -24.85 -13.17
N GLY A 94 -16.48 -26.12 -12.82
CA GLY A 94 -15.73 -27.10 -13.62
C GLY A 94 -14.23 -27.26 -13.30
N VAL A 95 -13.67 -26.53 -12.33
CA VAL A 95 -12.27 -26.69 -11.89
C VAL A 95 -12.17 -27.65 -10.70
N SER A 96 -11.22 -28.58 -10.76
CA SER A 96 -10.90 -29.49 -9.65
C SER A 96 -10.64 -28.74 -8.35
N ARG A 97 -11.09 -29.32 -7.23
CA ARG A 97 -10.90 -28.79 -5.86
C ARG A 97 -9.42 -28.48 -5.58
N SER A 98 -8.48 -29.29 -6.07
CA SER A 98 -7.04 -29.07 -5.87
C SER A 98 -6.54 -27.80 -6.58
N ARG A 99 -6.98 -27.57 -7.81
CA ARG A 99 -6.59 -26.40 -8.61
C ARG A 99 -7.22 -25.11 -8.05
N ALA A 100 -8.44 -25.18 -7.53
CA ALA A 100 -9.07 -24.05 -6.83
C ALA A 100 -8.27 -23.63 -5.58
N TRP A 101 -7.78 -24.58 -4.78
CA TRP A 101 -6.93 -24.30 -3.62
C TRP A 101 -5.57 -23.73 -4.02
N MET A 102 -4.97 -24.23 -5.10
CA MET A 102 -3.70 -23.69 -5.60
C MET A 102 -3.81 -22.22 -5.98
N LEU A 103 -4.91 -21.81 -6.64
CA LEU A 103 -5.17 -20.41 -6.97
C LEU A 103 -5.36 -19.54 -5.73
N LYS A 104 -6.09 -20.02 -4.73
CA LYS A 104 -6.28 -19.32 -3.45
C LYS A 104 -4.97 -19.07 -2.72
N ILE A 105 -4.10 -20.09 -2.65
CA ILE A 105 -2.78 -20.00 -2.02
C ILE A 105 -1.89 -19.02 -2.80
N TRP A 106 -1.91 -19.08 -4.13
CA TRP A 106 -1.14 -18.16 -4.96
C TRP A 106 -1.58 -16.71 -4.75
N GLU A 107 -2.89 -16.44 -4.75
CA GLU A 107 -3.45 -15.10 -4.51
C GLU A 107 -3.13 -14.56 -3.12
N TRP A 108 -3.19 -15.44 -2.10
CA TRP A 108 -2.75 -15.10 -0.77
C TRP A 108 -1.27 -14.72 -0.75
N ASN A 109 -0.39 -15.57 -1.29
CA ASN A 109 1.05 -15.31 -1.32
C ASN A 109 1.37 -14.01 -2.07
N ALA A 110 0.78 -13.77 -3.24
CA ALA A 110 0.98 -12.54 -4.02
C ALA A 110 0.48 -11.29 -3.28
N GLY A 111 -0.67 -11.39 -2.59
CA GLY A 111 -1.17 -10.29 -1.75
C GLY A 111 -0.26 -9.98 -0.56
N TRP A 112 0.30 -11.01 0.09
CA TRP A 112 1.21 -10.83 1.21
C TRP A 112 2.59 -10.33 0.80
N LEU A 113 3.15 -10.84 -0.30
CA LEU A 113 4.41 -10.36 -0.86
C LEU A 113 4.34 -8.85 -1.15
N GLY A 114 3.26 -8.42 -1.81
CA GLY A 114 3.10 -7.00 -2.12
C GLY A 114 2.87 -6.14 -0.87
N LEU A 115 2.03 -6.59 0.07
CA LEU A 115 1.83 -5.87 1.34
C LEU A 115 3.16 -5.73 2.10
N ALA A 116 3.89 -6.84 2.25
CA ALA A 116 5.14 -6.89 2.99
C ALA A 116 6.22 -6.02 2.35
N LEU A 117 6.37 -6.08 1.02
CA LEU A 117 7.30 -5.22 0.29
C LEU A 117 6.97 -3.72 0.46
N ALA A 118 5.68 -3.35 0.39
CA ALA A 118 5.25 -1.97 0.56
C ALA A 118 5.59 -1.43 1.96
N VAL A 119 5.23 -2.17 3.02
CA VAL A 119 5.50 -1.72 4.40
C VAL A 119 6.98 -1.79 4.76
N ALA A 120 7.71 -2.83 4.32
CA ALA A 120 9.14 -2.98 4.62
C ALA A 120 9.96 -1.89 3.91
N GLY A 121 9.65 -1.62 2.64
CA GLY A 121 10.30 -0.53 1.89
C GLY A 121 10.03 0.84 2.51
N ALA A 122 8.77 1.13 2.86
CA ALA A 122 8.42 2.39 3.51
C ALA A 122 9.07 2.53 4.90
N PHE A 123 9.13 1.45 5.69
CA PHE A 123 9.78 1.44 7.00
C PHE A 123 11.29 1.71 6.87
N MET A 124 12.00 0.95 6.03
CA MET A 124 13.43 1.13 5.80
C MET A 124 13.76 2.55 5.34
N ALA A 125 13.02 3.07 4.36
CA ALA A 125 13.22 4.43 3.86
C ALA A 125 12.96 5.49 4.94
N THR A 126 11.91 5.32 5.76
CA THR A 126 11.59 6.28 6.81
C THR A 126 12.67 6.34 7.87
N GLU A 127 13.09 5.19 8.40
CA GLU A 127 14.11 5.15 9.46
C GLU A 127 15.46 5.67 8.95
N GLY A 128 15.88 5.29 7.74
CA GLY A 128 17.11 5.82 7.14
C GLY A 128 17.06 7.34 6.93
N LEU A 129 15.94 7.89 6.46
CA LEU A 129 15.82 9.34 6.27
C LEU A 129 15.79 10.09 7.61
N LYS A 130 15.16 9.54 8.66
CA LYS A 130 15.17 10.14 9.99
C LYS A 130 16.59 10.31 10.53
N ASP A 131 17.41 9.28 10.39
CA ASP A 131 18.79 9.29 10.87
C ASP A 131 19.64 10.32 10.13
N LEU A 132 19.43 10.46 8.82
CA LEU A 132 20.16 11.39 7.97
C LEU A 132 19.77 12.86 8.23
N TYR A 133 18.46 13.16 8.23
CA TYR A 133 18.00 14.55 8.34
C TYR A 133 18.11 15.09 9.76
N GLY A 134 17.83 14.29 10.79
CA GLY A 134 17.99 14.73 12.17
C GLY A 134 17.10 15.93 12.56
N LYS A 135 15.92 16.07 11.93
CA LYS A 135 15.06 17.24 12.11
C LYS A 135 14.43 17.26 13.51
N PRO A 136 14.53 18.37 14.27
CA PRO A 136 13.89 18.50 15.58
C PRO A 136 12.36 18.38 15.50
N ARG A 137 11.77 17.73 16.49
CA ARG A 137 10.30 17.62 16.63
C ARG A 137 9.67 18.93 17.11
N PRO A 138 8.34 19.09 16.92
CA PRO A 138 7.63 20.24 17.45
C PRO A 138 7.70 20.37 18.99
N ASP A 139 7.90 19.26 19.69
CA ASP A 139 8.04 19.19 21.15
C ASP A 139 9.51 19.14 21.63
N MET A 140 10.46 19.52 20.77
CA MET A 140 11.90 19.38 21.04
C MET A 140 12.37 20.22 22.23
N LEU A 141 11.95 21.48 22.35
CA LEU A 141 12.39 22.34 23.46
C LEU A 141 11.87 21.85 24.82
N ALA A 142 10.66 21.30 24.86
CA ALA A 142 10.09 20.69 26.06
C ALA A 142 10.87 19.45 26.52
N ARG A 143 11.47 18.69 25.59
CA ARG A 143 12.36 17.56 25.90
C ARG A 143 13.77 18.01 26.31
N CYS A 144 14.25 19.08 25.70
CA CYS A 144 15.62 19.58 25.85
C CYS A 144 15.90 20.14 27.25
N ASP A 145 14.96 20.91 27.81
CA ASP A 145 15.19 21.74 29.00
C ASP A 145 16.50 22.55 28.86
N PRO A 146 16.53 23.56 27.97
CA PRO A 146 17.76 24.24 27.60
C PRO A 146 18.36 25.04 28.76
N ASP A 147 19.68 24.99 28.92
CA ASP A 147 20.38 25.84 29.87
C ASP A 147 20.57 27.26 29.33
N LEU A 148 19.80 28.20 29.87
CA LEU A 148 19.80 29.60 29.44
C LEU A 148 20.92 30.44 30.09
N SER A 149 21.71 29.84 30.99
CA SER A 149 22.76 30.57 31.72
C SER A 149 23.94 30.99 30.83
N ASP A 150 24.26 30.20 29.80
CA ASP A 150 25.33 30.49 28.83
C ASP A 150 24.98 30.00 27.43
N VAL A 151 24.06 30.71 26.77
CA VAL A 151 23.63 30.41 25.39
C VAL A 151 24.79 30.60 24.39
N GLY A 152 25.73 31.51 24.70
CA GLY A 152 26.87 31.83 23.84
C GLY A 152 27.84 30.66 23.67
N ALA A 153 28.08 29.89 24.73
CA ALA A 153 28.97 28.72 24.69
C ALA A 153 28.50 27.62 23.71
N TYR A 154 27.20 27.53 23.43
CA TYR A 154 26.61 26.51 22.56
C TYR A 154 26.21 27.02 21.19
N ALA A 155 26.51 28.28 20.86
CA ALA A 155 26.18 28.88 19.58
C ALA A 155 27.03 28.28 18.44
N VAL A 156 26.36 27.68 17.46
CA VAL A 156 26.99 27.09 16.25
C VAL A 156 26.92 28.07 15.07
N GLY A 157 25.99 29.03 15.12
CA GLY A 157 25.88 30.09 14.11
C GLY A 157 24.67 30.98 14.32
N GLY A 158 24.47 31.93 13.41
CA GLY A 158 23.33 32.84 13.41
C GLY A 158 23.73 34.31 13.58
N LEU A 159 22.74 35.20 13.41
CA LEU A 159 22.91 36.64 13.55
C LEU A 159 22.88 37.10 15.01
N GLY A 160 22.51 36.24 15.96
CA GLY A 160 22.32 36.64 17.36
C GLY A 160 23.60 37.05 18.11
N GLY A 161 24.79 36.75 17.58
CA GLY A 161 26.04 37.36 18.06
C GLY A 161 26.32 38.76 17.48
N LEU A 162 25.61 39.13 16.40
CA LEU A 162 25.76 40.40 15.68
C LEU A 162 24.63 41.39 15.98
N TYR A 163 23.44 40.89 16.30
CA TYR A 163 22.24 41.70 16.57
C TYR A 163 21.44 41.13 17.75
N GLU A 164 21.11 42.00 18.70
CA GLU A 164 20.26 41.67 19.85
C GLU A 164 18.86 41.24 19.37
N GLY A 165 18.37 40.10 19.85
CA GLY A 165 17.07 39.54 19.47
C GLY A 165 17.04 38.76 18.16
N ALA A 166 18.15 38.67 17.42
CA ALA A 166 18.23 37.82 16.23
C ALA A 166 18.36 36.33 16.62
N PRO A 167 17.82 35.41 15.81
CA PRO A 167 17.90 33.98 16.13
C PRO A 167 19.34 33.49 16.11
N THR A 168 19.75 32.89 17.22
CA THR A 168 21.00 32.12 17.35
C THR A 168 20.69 30.65 17.18
N MET A 169 21.49 29.97 16.36
CA MET A 169 21.46 28.52 16.21
C MET A 169 22.37 27.91 17.25
N VAL A 170 21.82 27.06 18.11
CA VAL A 170 22.52 26.37 19.19
C VAL A 170 22.64 24.88 18.89
N SER A 171 23.70 24.28 19.42
CA SER A 171 23.85 22.83 19.45
C SER A 171 22.90 22.22 20.47
N TRP A 172 22.50 20.96 20.26
CA TRP A 172 21.72 20.18 21.22
C TRP A 172 22.41 19.98 22.58
N GLU A 173 23.71 20.24 22.66
CA GLU A 173 24.49 20.21 23.90
C GLU A 173 24.04 21.22 24.95
N ILE A 174 23.26 22.25 24.55
CA ILE A 174 22.63 23.19 25.48
C ILE A 174 21.57 22.52 26.39
N CYS A 175 21.04 21.37 25.98
CA CYS A 175 20.03 20.65 26.74
C CYS A 175 20.62 20.12 28.05
N ARG A 176 19.88 20.25 29.15
CA ARG A 176 20.29 19.66 30.45
C ARG A 176 20.11 18.15 30.47
N ASN A 177 19.08 17.65 29.79
CA ASN A 177 18.65 16.25 29.84
C ASN A 177 19.31 15.35 28.77
N ARG A 178 20.61 15.52 28.48
CA ARG A 178 21.33 14.80 27.40
C ARG A 178 21.36 13.28 27.57
N GLY A 179 21.27 12.81 28.81
CA GLY A 179 21.24 11.38 29.15
C GLY A 179 19.89 10.71 28.87
N ASP A 180 18.82 11.48 28.68
CA ASP A 180 17.49 10.92 28.43
C ASP A 180 17.36 10.42 26.99
N LYS A 181 16.95 9.16 26.84
CA LYS A 181 16.66 8.54 25.54
C LYS A 181 15.55 9.27 24.79
N ARG A 182 14.60 9.89 25.50
CA ARG A 182 13.50 10.67 24.91
C ARG A 182 13.99 11.89 24.13
N LEU A 183 15.12 12.46 24.54
CA LEU A 183 15.78 13.54 23.83
C LEU A 183 16.71 12.98 22.75
N LYS A 184 17.63 12.09 23.16
CA LYS A 184 18.72 11.62 22.31
C LYS A 184 18.26 10.83 21.08
N MET A 185 17.27 9.96 21.24
CA MET A 185 16.77 9.09 20.17
C MET A 185 15.52 9.65 19.52
N ASP A 186 14.61 10.23 20.31
CA ASP A 186 13.30 10.64 19.79
C ASP A 186 13.18 12.13 19.45
N GLY A 187 14.08 13.00 19.95
CA GLY A 187 13.94 14.46 19.79
C GLY A 187 14.17 14.97 18.36
N PHE A 188 15.00 14.26 17.58
CA PHE A 188 15.49 14.70 16.26
C PHE A 188 15.02 13.81 15.10
N VAL A 189 13.93 13.07 15.30
CA VAL A 189 13.38 12.15 14.28
C VAL A 189 12.03 12.62 13.74
N SER A 190 11.90 13.94 13.52
CA SER A 190 10.64 14.53 13.01
C SER A 190 10.40 14.21 11.53
N PHE A 191 11.42 14.23 10.68
CA PHE A 191 11.26 14.04 9.24
C PHE A 191 11.88 12.73 8.75
N PRO A 192 11.18 11.91 7.96
CA PRO A 192 9.74 11.94 7.67
C PRO A 192 8.89 11.24 8.75
N SER A 193 7.57 11.43 8.72
CA SER A 193 6.68 10.77 9.69
C SER A 193 6.51 9.27 9.42
N GLY A 194 7.05 8.43 10.32
CA GLY A 194 6.96 6.97 10.22
C GLY A 194 5.55 6.40 10.40
N HIS A 195 4.72 7.04 11.22
CA HIS A 195 3.31 6.64 11.34
C HIS A 195 2.55 6.91 10.04
N SER A 196 2.81 8.06 9.42
CA SER A 196 2.18 8.44 8.16
C SER A 196 2.61 7.52 7.02
N SER A 197 3.92 7.32 6.83
CA SER A 197 4.43 6.48 5.75
C SER A 197 4.02 5.02 5.88
N PHE A 198 4.10 4.43 7.07
CA PHE A 198 3.73 3.04 7.31
C PHE A 198 2.21 2.82 7.16
N ALA A 199 1.39 3.74 7.69
CA ALA A 199 -0.07 3.66 7.54
C ALA A 199 -0.48 3.75 6.07
N PHE A 200 0.05 4.73 5.33
CA PHE A 200 -0.26 4.87 3.92
C PHE A 200 0.31 3.72 3.08
N ALA A 201 1.47 3.14 3.41
CA ALA A 201 2.01 1.98 2.70
C ALA A 201 1.08 0.76 2.81
N GLY A 202 0.68 0.38 4.03
CA GLY A 202 -0.12 -0.82 4.24
C GLY A 202 -1.59 -0.66 3.86
N LEU A 203 -2.22 0.45 4.28
CA LEU A 203 -3.65 0.68 4.06
C LEU A 203 -3.97 1.11 2.63
N THR A 204 -3.11 1.88 1.97
CA THR A 204 -3.28 2.18 0.53
C THR A 204 -3.06 0.94 -0.31
N TYR A 205 -2.08 0.10 0.05
CA TYR A 205 -1.90 -1.19 -0.62
C TYR A 205 -3.17 -2.04 -0.51
N LEU A 206 -3.74 -2.16 0.70
CA LEU A 206 -5.01 -2.86 0.90
C LEU A 206 -6.14 -2.26 0.04
N SER A 207 -6.25 -0.92 -0.01
CA SER A 207 -7.25 -0.24 -0.84
C SER A 207 -7.07 -0.55 -2.32
N LEU A 208 -5.85 -0.48 -2.86
CA LEU A 208 -5.55 -0.84 -4.25
C LEU A 208 -5.85 -2.32 -4.51
N TRP A 209 -5.49 -3.20 -3.58
CA TRP A 209 -5.76 -4.62 -3.65
C TRP A 209 -7.27 -4.91 -3.70
N LEU A 210 -8.06 -4.31 -2.81
CA LEU A 210 -9.52 -4.41 -2.79
C LEU A 210 -10.14 -3.82 -4.06
N CYS A 211 -9.64 -2.68 -4.55
CA CYS A 211 -10.08 -2.10 -5.82
C CYS A 211 -9.87 -3.05 -7.00
N SER A 212 -8.75 -3.79 -7.01
CA SER A 212 -8.48 -4.80 -8.04
C SER A 212 -9.46 -5.97 -7.96
N LYS A 213 -9.80 -6.43 -6.74
CA LYS A 213 -10.73 -7.54 -6.51
C LYS A 213 -12.19 -7.15 -6.74
N PHE A 214 -12.57 -5.90 -6.50
CA PHE A 214 -13.94 -5.39 -6.67
C PHE A 214 -14.19 -4.69 -8.01
N SER A 215 -13.24 -4.69 -8.95
CA SER A 215 -13.36 -3.98 -10.24
C SER A 215 -13.61 -2.47 -10.12
N ILE A 216 -13.06 -1.84 -9.09
CA ILE A 216 -13.18 -0.39 -8.91
C ILE A 216 -12.15 0.28 -9.82
N GLY A 217 -12.46 0.35 -11.11
CA GLY A 217 -11.65 1.05 -12.10
C GLY A 217 -12.01 2.54 -12.16
N PHE A 218 -10.99 3.38 -12.08
CA PHE A 218 -11.11 4.78 -12.49
C PHE A 218 -11.22 4.84 -14.01
N PRO A 219 -12.07 5.72 -14.58
CA PRO A 219 -12.19 5.82 -16.03
C PRO A 219 -10.84 6.23 -16.62
N TYR A 220 -10.21 5.31 -17.35
CA TYR A 220 -9.00 5.60 -18.12
C TYR A 220 -9.44 6.13 -19.48
N LEU A 221 -9.18 7.40 -19.76
CA LEU A 221 -9.18 7.89 -21.13
C LEU A 221 -7.91 7.35 -21.76
N ALA A 222 -8.04 6.28 -22.57
CA ALA A 222 -6.94 5.84 -23.42
C ALA A 222 -6.67 6.92 -24.46
N HIS A 223 -5.84 7.91 -24.12
CA HIS A 223 -5.28 8.83 -25.10
C HIS A 223 -4.00 8.18 -25.64
N SER A 224 -4.15 7.37 -26.68
CA SER A 224 -3.03 7.08 -27.58
C SER A 224 -3.10 8.08 -28.73
N PRO A 225 -2.18 9.06 -28.82
CA PRO A 225 -2.11 9.97 -29.95
C PRO A 225 -1.57 9.29 -31.23
N VAL A 226 -1.10 8.03 -31.14
CA VAL A 226 -0.50 7.26 -32.24
C VAL A 226 -1.14 5.87 -32.33
N ALA A 227 -2.47 5.82 -32.30
CA ALA A 227 -3.24 4.65 -32.73
C ALA A 227 -4.16 5.08 -33.87
N LEU A 228 -3.55 5.49 -34.98
CA LEU A 228 -4.18 5.41 -36.30
C LEU A 228 -4.29 3.91 -36.63
N ASP A 229 -5.31 3.25 -36.09
CA ASP A 229 -6.09 2.18 -36.75
C ASP A 229 -6.94 1.37 -35.74
N LEU A 230 -8.01 1.98 -35.22
CA LEU A 230 -9.16 1.24 -34.67
C LEU A 230 -10.44 1.95 -35.14
N GLN A 231 -10.58 2.07 -36.46
CA GLN A 231 -11.83 2.40 -37.13
C GLN A 231 -12.82 1.24 -36.90
N GLY A 232 -13.43 1.17 -35.71
CA GLY A 232 -14.47 0.15 -35.45
C GLY A 232 -14.58 -0.44 -34.05
N GLN A 233 -13.90 0.07 -33.01
CA GLN A 233 -14.42 -0.18 -31.66
C GLN A 233 -15.72 0.60 -31.49
N LYS A 234 -16.83 -0.03 -31.93
CA LYS A 234 -18.20 0.47 -31.79
C LYS A 234 -18.38 1.11 -30.42
N ARG A 235 -18.76 2.40 -30.39
CA ARG A 235 -19.16 3.14 -29.19
C ARG A 235 -20.17 2.39 -28.31
N GLU A 236 -20.92 1.44 -28.89
CA GLU A 236 -21.80 0.50 -28.18
C GLU A 236 -21.06 -0.37 -27.16
N TYR A 237 -19.82 -0.80 -27.46
CA TYR A 237 -19.05 -1.65 -26.55
C TYR A 237 -18.64 -0.92 -25.27
N ILE A 238 -18.41 0.41 -25.33
CA ILE A 238 -18.06 1.22 -24.16
C ILE A 238 -19.27 1.38 -23.22
N ARG A 239 -20.49 1.49 -23.75
CA ARG A 239 -21.72 1.51 -22.93
C ARG A 239 -22.09 0.13 -22.38
N ASN A 240 -21.56 -0.93 -23.00
CA ASN A 240 -21.66 -2.32 -22.53
C ASN A 240 -20.51 -2.74 -21.60
N GLN A 241 -19.48 -1.91 -21.43
CA GLN A 241 -18.45 -2.11 -20.40
C GLN A 241 -19.06 -1.81 -19.02
N GLY A 242 -19.01 -2.80 -18.14
CA GLY A 242 -19.24 -2.74 -16.68
C GLY A 242 -19.93 -1.50 -16.10
N ALA A 243 -21.15 -1.65 -15.60
CA ALA A 243 -21.79 -0.67 -14.71
C ALA A 243 -20.86 -0.29 -13.54
N ALA A 244 -20.95 0.96 -13.07
CA ALA A 244 -20.16 1.44 -11.95
C ALA A 244 -20.30 0.51 -10.72
N PRO A 245 -19.20 0.27 -9.97
CA PRO A 245 -19.24 -0.58 -8.80
C PRO A 245 -20.26 -0.04 -7.78
N PRO A 246 -20.92 -0.92 -7.00
CA PRO A 246 -21.77 -0.49 -5.90
C PRO A 246 -21.04 0.46 -4.96
N VAL A 247 -21.73 1.53 -4.53
CA VAL A 247 -21.14 2.52 -3.60
C VAL A 247 -20.62 1.86 -2.33
N TYR A 248 -21.30 0.85 -1.78
CA TYR A 248 -20.83 0.15 -0.60
C TYR A 248 -19.47 -0.56 -0.79
N MET A 249 -19.18 -1.07 -1.99
CA MET A 249 -17.87 -1.69 -2.29
C MET A 249 -16.77 -0.62 -2.40
N VAL A 250 -17.11 0.52 -2.97
CA VAL A 250 -16.21 1.69 -3.01
C VAL A 250 -15.90 2.15 -1.58
N LEU A 251 -16.91 2.28 -0.72
CA LEU A 251 -16.70 2.59 0.69
C LEU A 251 -15.80 1.56 1.37
N CYS A 252 -16.09 0.25 1.23
CA CYS A 252 -15.25 -0.79 1.79
C CYS A 252 -13.79 -0.74 1.30
N ALA A 253 -13.56 -0.40 0.03
CA ALA A 253 -12.21 -0.30 -0.54
C ALA A 253 -11.44 0.94 -0.04
N PHE A 254 -12.11 2.05 0.26
CA PHE A 254 -11.46 3.31 0.68
C PHE A 254 -11.48 3.59 2.18
N VAL A 255 -12.22 2.82 2.98
CA VAL A 255 -12.13 2.85 4.46
C VAL A 255 -10.67 2.73 4.96
N PRO A 256 -9.83 1.80 4.45
CA PRO A 256 -8.43 1.72 4.86
C PRO A 256 -7.67 3.04 4.63
N THR A 257 -7.83 3.69 3.47
CA THR A 257 -7.23 5.01 3.21
C THR A 257 -7.74 6.07 4.18
N ALA A 258 -9.03 6.08 4.51
CA ALA A 258 -9.58 7.01 5.51
C ALA A 258 -8.96 6.79 6.90
N VAL A 259 -8.74 5.54 7.30
CA VAL A 259 -8.02 5.20 8.54
C VAL A 259 -6.56 5.70 8.49
N ALA A 260 -5.89 5.60 7.34
CA ALA A 260 -4.53 6.14 7.17
C ALA A 260 -4.50 7.66 7.40
N PHE A 261 -5.47 8.41 6.86
CA PHE A 261 -5.60 9.85 7.11
C PHE A 261 -5.80 10.17 8.59
N PHE A 262 -6.63 9.40 9.30
CA PHE A 262 -6.82 9.59 10.74
C PHE A 262 -5.52 9.37 11.52
N ILE A 263 -4.77 8.29 11.21
CA ILE A 263 -3.47 8.02 11.83
C ILE A 263 -2.49 9.17 11.57
N SER A 264 -2.41 9.66 10.33
CA SER A 264 -1.56 10.80 9.97
C SER A 264 -1.97 12.09 10.68
N ALA A 265 -3.27 12.37 10.78
CA ALA A 265 -3.79 13.53 11.50
C ALA A 265 -3.45 13.47 12.99
N SER A 266 -3.45 12.28 13.61
CA SER A 266 -3.05 12.12 15.01
C SER A 266 -1.66 12.64 15.32
N ARG A 267 -0.73 12.55 14.36
CA ARG A 267 0.63 13.05 14.54
C ARG A 267 0.73 14.57 14.60
N TRP A 268 -0.22 15.26 13.99
CA TRP A 268 -0.30 16.72 14.01
C TRP A 268 -0.81 17.22 15.37
N PHE A 269 -1.95 16.71 15.83
CA PHE A 269 -2.53 17.16 17.09
C PHE A 269 -1.85 16.59 18.34
N ASP A 270 -1.09 15.50 18.23
CA ASP A 270 -0.19 15.02 19.30
C ASP A 270 1.16 15.80 19.34
N TYR A 271 1.36 16.80 18.48
CA TYR A 271 2.58 17.61 18.35
C TYR A 271 3.85 16.81 18.02
N ARG A 272 3.70 15.66 17.34
CA ARG A 272 4.81 14.76 17.03
C ARG A 272 5.54 15.10 15.74
N HIS A 273 4.86 15.73 14.79
CA HIS A 273 5.36 15.99 13.45
C HIS A 273 4.81 17.29 12.87
N HIS A 274 5.61 17.93 12.00
CA HIS A 274 5.15 19.04 11.19
C HIS A 274 4.30 18.55 10.01
N GLY A 275 3.49 19.43 9.43
CA GLY A 275 2.58 19.08 8.33
C GLY A 275 3.34 18.56 7.10
N PHE A 276 4.48 19.16 6.78
CA PHE A 276 5.35 18.68 5.70
C PHE A 276 5.86 17.25 5.95
N ASP A 277 6.26 16.94 7.19
CA ASP A 277 6.76 15.62 7.56
C ASP A 277 5.68 14.53 7.37
N ILE A 278 4.42 14.90 7.67
CA ILE A 278 3.24 14.04 7.50
C ILE A 278 2.93 13.84 6.03
N ILE A 279 2.87 14.93 5.24
CA ILE A 279 2.54 14.90 3.80
C ILE A 279 3.61 14.10 3.03
N PHE A 280 4.89 14.38 3.27
CA PHE A 280 5.98 13.65 2.64
C PHE A 280 5.92 12.16 3.01
N GLY A 281 5.71 11.86 4.29
CA GLY A 281 5.50 10.48 4.76
C GLY A 281 4.35 9.80 4.03
N SER A 282 3.19 10.45 3.90
CA SER A 282 2.02 9.93 3.18
C SER A 282 2.32 9.64 1.72
N VAL A 283 2.92 10.61 1.00
CA VAL A 283 3.26 10.46 -0.42
C VAL A 283 4.26 9.32 -0.63
N MET A 284 5.27 9.23 0.22
CA MET A 284 6.25 8.14 0.18
C MET A 284 5.57 6.78 0.43
N GLY A 285 4.71 6.67 1.45
CA GLY A 285 3.94 5.45 1.71
C GLY A 285 3.05 5.03 0.54
N ILE A 286 2.34 5.99 -0.07
CA ILE A 286 1.53 5.76 -1.27
C ILE A 286 2.39 5.28 -2.44
N ALA A 287 3.58 5.86 -2.64
CA ALA A 287 4.49 5.46 -3.70
C ALA A 287 4.95 4.00 -3.56
N PHE A 288 5.34 3.58 -2.35
CA PHE A 288 5.69 2.18 -2.07
C PHE A 288 4.49 1.24 -2.23
N ALA A 289 3.31 1.63 -1.76
CA ALA A 289 2.08 0.87 -1.95
C ALA A 289 1.75 0.66 -3.44
N TRP A 290 1.81 1.74 -4.22
CA TRP A 290 1.53 1.71 -5.66
C TRP A 290 2.55 0.89 -6.44
N ALA A 291 3.84 1.09 -6.18
CA ALA A 291 4.92 0.35 -6.84
C ALA A 291 4.80 -1.15 -6.54
N SER A 292 4.65 -1.52 -5.27
CA SER A 292 4.48 -2.91 -4.86
C SER A 292 3.22 -3.54 -5.46
N PHE A 293 2.09 -2.81 -5.45
CA PHE A 293 0.86 -3.28 -6.09
C PHE A 293 1.06 -3.55 -7.59
N ARG A 294 1.74 -2.66 -8.32
CA ARG A 294 2.04 -2.80 -9.75
C ARG A 294 2.96 -3.98 -10.08
N LEU A 295 3.81 -4.39 -9.15
CA LEU A 295 4.72 -5.52 -9.34
C LEU A 295 4.01 -6.87 -9.21
N TYR A 296 3.07 -6.99 -8.27
CA TYR A 296 2.42 -8.27 -7.95
C TYR A 296 1.00 -8.44 -8.53
N HIS A 297 0.35 -7.36 -8.98
CA HIS A 297 -1.03 -7.38 -9.45
C HIS A 297 -1.19 -6.75 -10.83
N LEU A 298 -2.18 -7.25 -11.57
CA LEU A 298 -2.57 -6.67 -12.86
C LEU A 298 -3.12 -5.25 -12.69
N PRO A 299 -3.01 -4.39 -13.72
CA PRO A 299 -3.60 -3.06 -13.68
C PRO A 299 -5.10 -3.12 -13.39
N ILE A 300 -5.57 -2.19 -12.55
CA ILE A 300 -7.00 -2.06 -12.24
C ILE A 300 -7.73 -1.57 -13.49
N MET A 301 -8.55 -2.42 -14.10
CA MET A 301 -9.37 -2.08 -15.27
C MET A 301 -10.84 -2.42 -15.02
N ARG A 302 -11.77 -1.64 -15.60
CA ARG A 302 -13.22 -1.93 -15.50
C ARG A 302 -13.57 -3.15 -16.35
N GLY A 303 -14.21 -4.14 -15.75
CA GLY A 303 -14.80 -5.29 -16.47
C GLY A 303 -13.81 -6.28 -17.09
N ALA A 304 -12.50 -6.13 -16.85
CA ALA A 304 -11.46 -7.04 -17.33
C ALA A 304 -10.73 -7.70 -16.16
N GLY A 305 -10.44 -9.00 -16.25
CA GLY A 305 -9.76 -9.77 -15.21
C GLY A 305 -10.73 -10.42 -14.20
N TRP A 306 -10.31 -10.51 -12.94
CA TRP A 306 -11.09 -11.08 -11.81
C TRP A 306 -12.20 -10.14 -11.32
N ALA A 307 -12.48 -9.12 -12.12
CA ALA A 307 -13.28 -7.98 -11.81
C ALA A 307 -14.78 -8.29 -12.05
N TRP A 308 -15.64 -7.70 -11.24
CA TRP A 308 -17.09 -7.67 -11.46
C TRP A 308 -17.46 -7.15 -12.85
N GLY A 309 -18.41 -7.83 -13.50
CA GLY A 309 -19.11 -7.30 -14.67
C GLY A 309 -20.17 -6.27 -14.28
N ALA A 310 -20.86 -5.70 -15.28
CA ALA A 310 -21.99 -4.80 -15.03
C ALA A 310 -23.07 -5.49 -14.17
N ARG A 311 -23.76 -4.73 -13.30
CA ARG A 311 -24.94 -5.23 -12.59
C ARG A 311 -25.94 -5.77 -13.60
N SER A 312 -26.34 -7.02 -13.41
CA SER A 312 -27.38 -7.68 -14.20
C SER A 312 -28.52 -8.14 -13.29
N ARG A 313 -29.68 -8.47 -13.85
CA ARG A 313 -30.80 -9.01 -13.06
C ARG A 313 -30.43 -10.29 -12.31
N HIS A 314 -29.54 -11.09 -12.89
CA HIS A 314 -29.07 -12.35 -12.29
C HIS A 314 -27.98 -12.14 -11.21
N HIS A 315 -27.34 -10.97 -11.18
CA HIS A 315 -26.23 -10.65 -10.28
C HIS A 315 -26.33 -9.20 -9.77
N ALA A 316 -27.46 -8.83 -9.17
CA ALA A 316 -27.74 -7.46 -8.73
C ALA A 316 -26.93 -7.05 -7.47
N PHE A 317 -26.69 -8.00 -6.58
CA PHE A 317 -26.08 -7.76 -5.25
C PHE A 317 -24.74 -8.46 -5.03
N PHE A 318 -24.49 -9.59 -5.72
CA PHE A 318 -23.25 -10.36 -5.57
C PHE A 318 -22.92 -11.18 -6.84
N LYS A 319 -21.66 -11.12 -7.31
CA LYS A 319 -21.06 -12.04 -8.28
C LYS A 319 -19.70 -12.51 -7.73
N ALA A 320 -19.44 -13.80 -7.79
CA ALA A 320 -18.21 -14.37 -7.28
C ALA A 320 -17.01 -14.01 -8.19
N ILE A 321 -15.82 -13.77 -7.61
CA ILE A 321 -14.63 -13.25 -8.30
C ILE A 321 -14.07 -14.32 -9.28
N GLY A 322 -13.62 -13.95 -10.48
CA GLY A 322 -12.98 -14.91 -11.39
C GLY A 322 -13.93 -15.80 -12.22
N LEU A 323 -15.23 -15.53 -12.21
CA LEU A 323 -16.10 -15.91 -13.33
C LEU A 323 -15.83 -14.92 -14.48
N PRO A 324 -15.68 -15.38 -15.74
CA PRO A 324 -15.56 -14.47 -16.86
C PRO A 324 -16.71 -13.46 -16.80
N SER A 325 -16.37 -12.17 -16.81
CA SER A 325 -17.32 -11.15 -17.22
C SER A 325 -17.49 -11.37 -18.73
N HIS A 326 -18.28 -12.38 -19.10
CA HIS A 326 -18.70 -12.50 -20.46
C HIS A 326 -19.49 -11.24 -20.73
N ILE A 327 -19.02 -10.48 -21.72
CA ILE A 327 -19.65 -9.30 -22.29
C ILE A 327 -20.97 -9.69 -23.01
N GLY A 328 -21.49 -10.88 -22.74
CA GLY A 328 -22.72 -11.42 -23.29
C GLY A 328 -23.90 -10.98 -22.44
N GLY A 329 -24.81 -10.23 -23.05
CA GLY A 329 -26.25 -10.24 -22.79
C GLY A 329 -26.76 -9.63 -21.48
N ASP A 330 -25.97 -9.63 -20.43
CA ASP A 330 -26.43 -9.42 -19.05
C ASP A 330 -26.43 -7.93 -18.64
N ASN A 331 -26.72 -7.02 -19.58
CA ASN A 331 -26.87 -5.60 -19.28
C ASN A 331 -28.35 -5.20 -19.25
N TRP A 332 -28.65 -4.04 -18.66
CA TRP A 332 -30.03 -3.55 -18.60
C TRP A 332 -30.61 -3.22 -20.00
N SER A 333 -29.77 -3.09 -21.02
CA SER A 333 -30.19 -2.78 -22.40
C SER A 333 -30.67 -4.00 -23.20
N ASN A 334 -30.29 -5.23 -22.81
CA ASN A 334 -30.65 -6.46 -23.54
C ASN A 334 -31.86 -7.16 -22.91
N VAL A 335 -32.99 -6.43 -22.84
CA VAL A 335 -34.24 -6.90 -22.22
C VAL A 335 -34.96 -7.97 -23.07
N HIS A 336 -34.57 -8.20 -24.33
CA HIS A 336 -35.40 -8.93 -25.30
C HIS A 336 -34.81 -10.19 -25.97
N ASP A 337 -33.54 -10.57 -25.76
CA ASP A 337 -32.89 -11.57 -26.62
C ASP A 337 -32.86 -13.03 -26.10
N TRP A 338 -33.68 -13.37 -25.10
CA TRP A 338 -33.67 -14.72 -24.51
C TRP A 338 -34.44 -15.78 -25.32
N THR A 339 -35.19 -15.42 -26.37
CA THR A 339 -35.97 -16.39 -27.15
C THR A 339 -35.19 -17.09 -28.27
N HIS A 340 -33.95 -16.67 -28.60
CA HIS A 340 -33.18 -17.26 -29.71
C HIS A 340 -31.83 -17.89 -29.31
N ALA A 341 -31.39 -17.77 -28.06
CA ALA A 341 -30.06 -18.24 -27.64
C ALA A 341 -29.97 -19.77 -27.40
N THR A 342 -31.11 -20.47 -27.28
CA THR A 342 -31.15 -21.93 -27.04
C THR A 342 -30.87 -22.79 -28.28
N GLU A 343 -30.88 -22.23 -29.50
CA GLU A 343 -30.62 -23.01 -30.72
C GLU A 343 -29.15 -23.02 -31.17
N THR A 344 -28.31 -22.11 -30.69
CA THR A 344 -26.91 -21.98 -31.17
C THR A 344 -25.86 -22.63 -30.27
N THR A 345 -26.25 -23.15 -29.11
CA THR A 345 -25.30 -23.74 -28.13
C THR A 345 -24.68 -25.07 -28.59
N HIS A 346 -25.18 -25.69 -29.66
CA HIS A 346 -24.65 -26.96 -30.18
C HIS A 346 -23.56 -26.82 -31.26
N GLN A 347 -23.26 -25.61 -31.76
CA GLN A 347 -22.43 -25.46 -32.98
C GLN A 347 -21.08 -24.77 -32.85
N ASN A 348 -20.65 -24.31 -31.66
CA ASN A 348 -19.34 -23.64 -31.52
C ASN A 348 -18.50 -24.25 -30.39
N ILE A 349 -18.19 -25.54 -30.53
CA ILE A 349 -16.99 -26.13 -29.91
C ILE A 349 -16.07 -26.50 -31.07
N ASP A 350 -15.27 -25.55 -31.55
CA ASP A 350 -14.13 -25.86 -32.39
C ASP A 350 -12.84 -25.37 -31.72
N LEU A 351 -11.99 -26.37 -31.51
CA LEU A 351 -10.65 -26.34 -30.95
C LEU A 351 -9.67 -25.79 -32.00
N GLU A 352 -9.10 -24.61 -31.81
CA GLU A 352 -7.82 -24.27 -32.45
C GLU A 352 -6.92 -23.45 -31.50
N SER A 353 -6.14 -24.19 -30.71
CA SER A 353 -4.83 -23.72 -30.26
C SER A 353 -3.90 -24.94 -30.11
N ALA A 354 -3.41 -25.45 -31.24
CA ALA A 354 -2.29 -26.38 -31.29
C ALA A 354 -1.08 -25.67 -31.92
N PRO A 355 0.16 -25.89 -31.42
CA PRO A 355 1.35 -25.25 -31.98
C PRO A 355 1.78 -25.94 -33.28
N ARG A 356 2.07 -25.17 -34.34
CA ARG A 356 2.71 -25.68 -35.55
C ARG A 356 4.19 -25.99 -35.27
N ASN A 357 4.56 -27.26 -35.36
CA ASN A 357 5.95 -27.70 -35.48
C ASN A 357 6.48 -27.33 -36.88
N LEU A 358 7.68 -26.77 -36.92
CA LEU A 358 8.47 -26.52 -38.13
C LEU A 358 9.48 -27.66 -38.31
N THR A 359 9.30 -28.49 -39.33
CA THR A 359 10.35 -29.27 -40.00
C THR A 359 9.89 -29.54 -41.44
N ASP A 360 10.46 -28.80 -42.38
CA ASP A 360 11.26 -29.31 -43.51
C ASP A 360 11.74 -28.13 -44.37
#